data_AF-A0A2N1C3G0-F1
#
_entry.id   AF-A0A2N1C3G0-F1
#
_cell.length_a   1.000
_cell.length_b   1.000
_cell.length_c   1.000
_cell.angle_alpha   90.00
_cell.angle_beta   90.00
_cell.angle_gamma   90.00
#
_symmetry.space_group_name_H-M   'P 1'
#
loop_
_entity.id
_entity.type
_entity.pdbx_description
1 polymer ?
#
loop_
_entity_poly.entity_id
_entity_poly.type
_entity_poly.pdbx_seq_one_letter_code
_entity_poly.pdbx_strand_id
1 'polypeptide(L)'
;MELIMSDTKELFACPCCDYLTLTERDKYEYCSVCCWQDDGAQHPYDYSEFNCLYLSVGQENFLKLGACDEFAISMVEKDAKSRYKKQDYSTFNLNAPKVHYNPFADFFKGKIK
;
A
#
# COMPACT_ATOMS: atom_id res chain seq x y z
N MET A 1 -35.76 13.06 13.02
CA MET A 1 -34.41 12.95 13.59
C MET A 1 -33.98 11.53 13.33
N GLU A 2 -33.10 11.29 12.35
CA GLU A 2 -32.35 10.04 12.28
C GLU A 2 -31.17 10.21 11.30
N LEU A 3 -30.00 10.31 11.94
CA LEU A 3 -28.64 9.93 11.56
C LEU A 3 -28.07 10.43 10.22
N ILE A 4 -27.27 11.50 10.33
CA ILE A 4 -26.28 11.91 9.35
C ILE A 4 -24.97 11.14 9.63
N MET A 5 -24.35 10.62 8.55
CA MET A 5 -22.92 10.38 8.32
C MET A 5 -22.22 9.17 8.98
N SER A 6 -21.80 8.20 8.15
CA SER A 6 -20.38 7.87 7.92
C SER A 6 -20.23 6.81 6.82
N ASP A 7 -20.35 7.19 5.55
CA ASP A 7 -19.98 6.35 4.40
C ASP A 7 -18.46 6.40 4.13
N THR A 8 -17.62 6.36 5.16
CA THR A 8 -16.18 6.19 4.92
C THR A 8 -15.89 4.71 4.73
N LYS A 9 -15.98 4.24 3.48
CA LYS A 9 -15.51 2.91 3.08
C LYS A 9 -14.08 2.73 3.59
N GLU A 10 -13.83 1.66 4.35
CA GLU A 10 -12.47 1.34 4.80
C GLU A 10 -11.58 1.11 3.56
N LEU A 11 -10.45 1.82 3.51
CA LEU A 11 -9.47 1.67 2.44
C LEU A 11 -8.48 0.56 2.79
N PHE A 12 -8.06 -0.18 1.77
CA PHE A 12 -7.01 -1.19 1.88
C PHE A 12 -5.63 -0.55 1.70
N ALA A 13 -4.65 -1.14 2.39
CA ALA A 13 -3.25 -0.76 2.26
C ALA A 13 -2.70 -1.13 0.89
N CYS A 14 -2.01 -0.19 0.26
CA CYS A 14 -1.19 -0.46 -0.90
C CYS A 14 -0.03 -1.40 -0.52
N PRO A 15 0.18 -2.52 -1.26
CA PRO A 15 1.24 -3.48 -0.93
C PRO A 15 2.66 -2.90 -1.09
N CYS A 16 2.81 -1.79 -1.82
CA CYS A 16 4.08 -1.12 -2.05
C CYS A 16 4.45 -0.12 -0.94
N CYS A 17 3.49 0.68 -0.45
CA CYS A 17 3.81 1.82 0.44
C CYS A 17 3.07 1.84 1.79
N ASP A 18 2.15 0.90 2.02
CA ASP A 18 1.30 0.76 3.21
C ASP A 18 0.31 1.89 3.49
N TYR A 19 0.20 2.88 2.61
CA TYR A 19 -0.86 3.87 2.73
C TYR A 19 -2.20 3.24 2.36
N LEU A 20 -3.22 3.54 3.16
CA LEU A 20 -4.59 3.10 2.93
C LEU A 20 -5.19 3.94 1.80
N THR A 21 -5.02 3.50 0.56
CA THR A 21 -5.42 4.26 -0.65
C THR A 21 -6.40 3.51 -1.54
N LEU A 22 -6.45 2.19 -1.44
CA LEU A 22 -7.20 1.35 -2.37
C LEU A 22 -8.61 1.14 -1.84
N THR A 23 -9.63 1.33 -2.68
CA THR A 23 -11.01 1.06 -2.29
C THR A 23 -11.37 -0.42 -2.33
N GLU A 24 -10.61 -1.21 -3.10
CA GLU A 24 -10.70 -2.66 -3.20
C GLU A 24 -9.33 -3.24 -3.62
N ARG A 25 -9.07 -4.50 -3.27
CA ARG A 25 -7.85 -5.22 -3.69
C ARG A 25 -8.03 -5.91 -5.03
N ASP A 26 -6.95 -6.01 -5.79
CA ASP A 26 -6.87 -6.72 -7.07
C ASP A 26 -7.89 -6.18 -8.10
N LYS A 27 -8.01 -4.85 -8.14
CA LYS A 27 -8.90 -4.11 -9.04
C LYS A 27 -8.18 -3.11 -9.93
N TYR A 28 -6.86 -3.26 -10.06
CA TYR A 28 -6.03 -2.42 -10.92
C TYR A 28 -6.08 -0.93 -10.57
N GLU A 29 -6.48 -0.60 -9.34
CA GLU A 29 -6.47 0.76 -8.81
C GLU A 29 -5.04 1.23 -8.62
N TYR A 30 -4.76 2.50 -8.94
CA TYR A 30 -3.48 3.12 -8.67
C TYR A 30 -3.44 3.67 -7.25
N CYS A 31 -2.36 3.40 -6.53
CA CYS A 31 -2.11 4.02 -5.25
C CYS A 31 -1.80 5.51 -5.43
N SER A 32 -2.64 6.39 -4.88
CA SER A 32 -2.44 7.85 -4.93
C SER A 32 -1.16 8.35 -4.24
N VAL A 33 -0.46 7.51 -3.47
CA VAL A 33 0.75 7.89 -2.73
C VAL A 33 2.05 7.49 -3.42
N CYS A 34 2.11 6.29 -4.00
CA CYS A 34 3.33 5.77 -4.64
C CYS A 34 3.17 5.44 -6.12
N CYS A 35 1.96 5.54 -6.66
CA CYS A 35 1.57 5.19 -8.03
C CYS A 35 1.66 3.69 -8.40
N TRP A 36 1.84 2.79 -7.44
CA TRP A 36 1.73 1.34 -7.68
C TRP A 36 0.32 0.98 -8.16
N GLN A 37 0.21 0.21 -9.24
CA GLN A 37 -1.06 -0.38 -9.70
C GLN A 37 -1.32 -1.70 -8.98
N ASP A 38 -2.47 -1.84 -8.30
CA ASP A 38 -2.80 -3.06 -7.55
C ASP A 38 -3.34 -4.16 -8.49
N ASP A 39 -2.41 -4.96 -9.01
CA ASP A 39 -2.65 -6.13 -9.86
C ASP A 39 -2.64 -7.48 -9.11
N GLY A 40 -2.83 -7.41 -7.79
CA GLY A 40 -2.90 -8.59 -6.93
C GLY A 40 -1.57 -9.02 -6.30
N ALA A 41 -0.44 -8.39 -6.67
CA ALA A 41 0.85 -8.65 -6.02
C ALA A 41 0.79 -8.37 -4.51
N GLN A 42 1.25 -9.33 -3.69
CA GLN A 42 1.18 -9.26 -2.23
C GLN A 42 2.49 -9.66 -1.54
N HIS A 43 3.25 -10.56 -2.14
CA HIS A 43 4.53 -11.03 -1.60
C HIS A 43 5.70 -10.32 -2.32
N PRO A 44 6.87 -10.18 -1.67
CA PRO A 44 7.98 -9.39 -2.22
C PRO A 44 8.47 -9.95 -3.56
N TYR A 45 8.35 -11.25 -3.75
CA TYR A 45 8.77 -11.99 -4.94
C TYR A 45 7.68 -12.10 -6.01
N ASP A 46 6.48 -11.54 -5.75
CA ASP A 46 5.45 -11.44 -6.77
C ASP A 46 5.93 -10.41 -7.80
N TYR A 47 6.00 -10.85 -9.06
CA TYR A 47 6.26 -9.96 -10.18
C TYR A 47 4.95 -9.31 -10.60
N SER A 48 4.90 -7.99 -10.61
CA SER A 48 3.76 -7.25 -11.13
C SER A 48 3.90 -7.07 -12.63
N GLU A 49 2.92 -7.56 -13.39
CA GLU A 49 2.89 -7.41 -14.85
C GLU A 49 2.64 -5.96 -15.26
N PHE A 50 1.86 -5.21 -14.48
CA PHE A 50 1.49 -3.83 -14.78
C PHE A 50 2.55 -2.82 -14.36
N ASN A 51 3.19 -3.06 -13.21
CA ASN A 51 4.29 -2.21 -12.75
C ASN A 51 5.63 -2.66 -13.38
N CYS A 52 5.70 -3.82 -14.04
CA CYS A 52 6.89 -4.39 -14.67
C CYS A 52 8.09 -4.57 -13.73
N LEU A 53 7.83 -4.86 -12.45
CA LEU A 53 8.86 -5.12 -11.45
C LEU A 53 8.33 -5.96 -10.27
N TYR A 54 9.25 -6.58 -9.55
CA TYR A 54 8.91 -7.29 -8.31
C TYR A 54 8.42 -6.32 -7.24
N LEU A 55 7.43 -6.73 -6.45
CA LEU A 55 6.89 -5.91 -5.37
C LEU A 55 8.00 -5.40 -4.43
N SER A 56 9.01 -6.22 -4.12
CA SER A 56 10.15 -5.80 -3.28
C SER A 56 10.93 -4.62 -3.87
N VAL A 57 11.08 -4.58 -5.20
CA VAL A 57 11.76 -3.49 -5.90
C VAL A 57 10.92 -2.22 -5.82
N GLY A 58 9.60 -2.33 -5.98
CA GLY A 58 8.68 -1.20 -5.82
C GLY A 58 8.70 -0.63 -4.40
N GLN A 59 8.72 -1.49 -3.39
CA GLN A 59 8.84 -1.12 -1.98
C GLN A 59 10.16 -0.38 -1.70
N GLU A 60 11.28 -0.89 -2.23
CA GLU A 60 12.60 -0.26 -2.10
C GLU A 60 12.64 1.11 -2.80
N ASN A 61 12.07 1.19 -4.00
CA ASN A 61 11.93 2.44 -4.74
C ASN A 61 11.12 3.46 -3.96
N PHE A 62 10.00 3.07 -3.33
CA PHE A 62 9.20 4.00 -2.55
C PHE A 62 9.98 4.61 -1.38
N LEU A 63 10.85 3.85 -0.73
CA LEU A 63 11.69 4.36 0.36
C LEU A 63 12.73 5.35 -0.13
N LYS A 64 13.30 5.12 -1.32
CA LYS A 64 14.36 5.96 -1.91
C LYS A 64 13.80 7.20 -2.63
N LEU A 65 12.73 7.01 -3.38
CA LEU A 65 12.20 7.97 -4.36
C LEU A 65 10.88 8.60 -3.91
N GLY A 66 10.16 7.96 -2.98
CA GLY A 66 8.78 8.33 -2.65
C GLY A 66 7.75 7.85 -3.67
N ALA A 67 8.16 7.05 -4.66
CA ALA A 67 7.34 6.52 -5.75
C ALA A 67 7.73 5.04 -6.04
N CYS A 68 6.87 4.26 -6.68
CA CYS A 68 7.13 2.84 -6.95
C CYS A 68 8.22 2.58 -7.99
N ASP A 69 8.51 3.57 -8.84
CA ASP A 69 9.61 3.57 -9.80
C ASP A 69 10.00 5.02 -10.16
N GLU A 70 10.97 5.19 -11.07
CA GLU A 70 11.46 6.51 -11.49
C GLU A 70 10.42 7.30 -12.30
N PHE A 71 9.59 6.64 -13.10
CA PHE A 71 8.56 7.30 -13.92
C PHE A 71 7.46 7.90 -13.03
N ALA A 72 7.07 7.15 -12.00
CA ALA A 72 6.08 7.51 -11.01
C ALA A 72 6.43 8.77 -10.21
N ILE A 73 7.71 9.15 -10.08
CA ILE A 73 8.13 10.36 -9.36
C ILE A 73 7.37 11.60 -9.87
N SER A 74 7.19 11.71 -11.20
CA SER A 74 6.50 12.84 -11.81
C SER A 74 4.97 12.83 -11.61
N MET A 75 4.40 11.68 -11.23
CA MET A 75 2.96 11.49 -11.02
C MET A 75 2.55 11.64 -9.55
N VAL A 76 3.50 11.54 -8.61
CA VAL A 76 3.21 11.66 -7.18
C VAL A 76 2.83 13.10 -6.83
N GLU A 77 1.62 13.27 -6.29
CA GLU A 77 1.17 14.55 -5.75
C GLU A 77 1.86 14.87 -4.41
N LYS A 78 2.27 16.12 -4.23
CA LYS A 78 3.08 16.55 -3.07
C LYS A 78 2.37 16.35 -1.73
N ASP A 79 1.06 16.47 -1.70
CA ASP A 79 0.23 16.36 -0.49
C ASP A 79 -0.34 14.95 -0.28
N ALA A 80 -0.09 13.99 -1.19
CA ALA A 80 -0.68 12.64 -1.13
C ALA A 80 -0.47 11.97 0.24
N LYS A 81 0.74 11.99 0.78
CA LYS A 81 1.07 11.38 2.09
C LYS A 81 0.30 11.99 3.27
N SER A 82 -0.19 13.22 3.13
CA SER A 82 -0.98 13.89 4.17
C SER A 82 -2.47 13.55 4.11
N ARG A 83 -2.96 13.11 2.95
CA ARG A 83 -4.37 12.75 2.73
C ARG A 83 -4.72 11.35 3.21
N TYR A 84 -3.74 10.45 3.24
CA TYR A 84 -3.97 9.04 3.56
C TYR A 84 -3.24 8.62 4.83
N LYS A 85 -3.89 7.78 5.63
CA LYS A 85 -3.26 7.15 6.79
C LYS A 85 -2.35 6.02 6.31
N LYS A 86 -1.19 5.88 6.95
CA LYS A 86 -0.35 4.70 6.79
C LYS A 86 -0.86 3.59 7.71
N GLN A 87 -0.87 2.35 7.24
CA GLN A 87 -1.26 1.21 8.04
C GLN A 87 -0.39 1.11 9.30
N ASP A 88 -1.04 0.97 10.45
CA ASP A 88 -0.36 0.75 11.73
C ASP A 88 -0.23 -0.76 12.01
N TYR A 89 1.00 -1.26 12.00
CA TYR A 89 1.33 -2.66 12.32
C TYR A 89 1.65 -2.89 13.80
N SER A 90 1.57 -1.86 14.65
CA SER A 90 1.86 -1.98 16.09
C SER A 90 0.67 -2.52 16.89
N THR A 91 -0.54 -2.39 16.37
CA THR A 91 -1.78 -2.88 16.96
C THR A 91 -2.30 -4.08 16.16
N PHE A 92 -1.85 -5.30 16.49
CA PHE A 92 -2.44 -6.53 15.96
C PHE A 92 -3.88 -6.69 16.48
N ASN A 93 -4.85 -6.10 15.79
CA ASN A 93 -6.26 -6.33 16.06
C ASN A 93 -6.73 -7.56 15.25
N LEU A 94 -6.97 -8.67 15.95
CA LEU A 94 -7.44 -9.94 15.36
C LEU A 94 -8.81 -9.82 14.65
N ASN A 95 -9.54 -8.72 14.87
CA ASN A 95 -10.84 -8.43 14.25
C ASN A 95 -10.74 -7.45 13.07
N ALA A 96 -9.57 -6.87 12.79
CA ALA A 96 -9.38 -6.14 11.54
C ALA A 96 -9.42 -7.17 10.38
N PRO A 97 -10.09 -6.87 9.25
CA PRO A 97 -10.06 -7.75 8.08
C PRO A 97 -8.59 -8.08 7.83
N LYS A 98 -8.22 -9.37 7.83
CA LYS A 98 -6.81 -9.86 7.81
C LYS A 98 -6.00 -8.98 6.87
N VAL A 99 -5.37 -7.96 7.44
CA VAL A 99 -4.78 -6.90 6.64
C VAL A 99 -3.50 -7.52 6.11
N HIS A 100 -3.57 -7.85 4.83
CA HIS A 100 -2.56 -8.47 3.99
C HIS A 100 -1.14 -8.34 4.57
N TYR A 101 -0.49 -9.49 4.72
CA TYR A 101 0.89 -9.62 5.16
C TYR A 101 1.75 -8.61 4.38
N ASN A 102 2.37 -7.65 5.05
CA ASN A 102 3.46 -6.87 4.50
C ASN A 102 4.78 -7.49 5.00
N PRO A 103 5.40 -8.38 4.20
CA PRO A 103 6.67 -9.00 4.53
C PRO A 103 7.81 -8.01 4.77
N PHE A 104 7.72 -6.79 4.23
CA PHE A 104 8.70 -5.73 4.45
C PHE A 104 8.72 -5.30 5.92
N ALA A 105 7.56 -5.15 6.55
CA ALA A 105 7.46 -4.76 7.96
C ALA A 105 8.01 -5.85 8.90
N ASP A 106 7.90 -7.13 8.53
CA ASP A 106 8.38 -8.25 9.36
C ASP A 106 9.86 -8.59 9.13
N PHE A 107 10.38 -8.35 7.92
CA PHE A 107 11.82 -8.49 7.63
C PHE A 107 12.67 -7.55 8.49
N PHE A 108 12.33 -6.26 8.57
CA PHE A 108 13.06 -5.29 9.40
C PHE A 108 12.79 -5.43 10.92
N LYS A 109 11.77 -6.21 11.31
CA LYS A 109 11.51 -6.55 12.73
C LYS A 109 12.24 -7.81 13.21
N GLY A 110 13.09 -8.42 12.38
CA GLY A 110 13.91 -9.58 12.77
C GLY A 110 13.09 -10.84 13.10
N LYS A 111 11.89 -10.98 12.54
CA LYS A 111 10.97 -12.10 12.82
C LYS A 111 11.00 -13.23 11.79
N ILE A 112 11.94 -13.20 10.85
CA ILE A 112 12.19 -14.32 9.94
C ILE A 112 13.66 -14.70 10.10
N LYS A 113 13.89 -15.93 10.59
CA LYS A 113 15.21 -16.58 10.55
C LYS A 113 15.46 -17.15 9.17
#